data_AF-A0A528B888-F1
#
_entry.id   AF-A0A528B888-F1
#
_cell.length_a   1.000
_cell.length_b   1.000
_cell.length_c   1.000
_cell.angle_alpha   90.00
_cell.angle_beta   90.00
_cell.angle_gamma   90.00
#
_symmetry.space_group_name_H-M   'P 1'
#
loop_
_entity.id
_entity.type
_entity.pdbx_description
1 polymer ?
#
loop_
_entity_poly.entity_id
_entity_poly.type
_entity_poly.pdbx_seq_one_letter_code
_entity_poly.pdbx_strand_id
1 'polypeptide(L)'
;ALYQVKRRVTEAVVLKAAAEAGLDVERLKTDMESPEIKASIGRNLQLAQALNINGTPGFVAGKQILHGATDLATLMQAIEQARKEE
;
A
#
# COMPACT_ATOMS: atom_id res chain seq x y z
N ALA A 1 8.42 1.72 9.62
CA ALA A 1 8.72 3.14 9.91
C ALA A 1 7.59 4.09 9.49
N LEU A 2 7.27 4.21 8.18
CA LEU A 2 6.32 5.24 7.71
C LEU A 2 4.88 5.12 8.26
N TYR A 3 4.33 3.91 8.42
CA TYR A 3 2.99 3.72 9.02
C TYR A 3 2.89 4.20 10.48
N GLN A 4 4.01 4.38 11.18
CA GLN A 4 4.02 4.86 12.57
C GLN A 4 4.06 6.39 12.68
N VAL A 5 4.19 7.09 11.55
CA VAL A 5 4.26 8.56 11.53
C VAL A 5 2.87 9.13 11.84
N LYS A 6 2.74 9.82 12.98
CA LYS A 6 1.48 10.43 13.45
C LYS A 6 1.15 11.79 12.83
N ARG A 7 1.99 12.25 11.90
CA ARG A 7 1.88 13.54 11.21
C ARG A 7 1.88 13.34 9.71
N ARG A 8 1.61 14.41 8.96
CA ARG A 8 1.71 14.37 7.49
C ARG A 8 3.09 13.84 7.08
N VAL A 9 3.10 12.83 6.22
CA VAL A 9 4.31 12.27 5.62
C VAL A 9 4.77 13.22 4.51
N THR A 10 5.77 14.05 4.81
CA THR A 10 6.44 14.92 3.84
C THR A 10 7.73 14.27 3.34
N GLU A 11 8.32 14.78 2.26
CA GLU A 11 9.61 14.30 1.76
C GLU A 11 10.68 14.24 2.85
N ALA A 12 10.82 15.32 3.65
CA ALA A 12 11.77 15.35 4.76
C ALA A 12 11.51 14.24 5.81
N VAL A 13 10.25 13.87 6.05
CA VAL A 13 9.89 12.76 6.95
C VAL A 13 10.30 11.42 6.33
N VAL A 14 10.07 11.25 5.02
CA VAL A 14 10.43 10.03 4.29
C VAL A 14 11.94 9.82 4.30
N LEU A 15 12.72 10.85 3.91
CA LEU A 15 14.18 10.75 3.85
C LEU A 15 14.80 10.50 5.23
N LYS A 16 14.25 11.12 6.29
CA LYS A 16 14.66 10.84 7.67
C LYS A 16 14.39 9.38 8.06
N ALA A 17 13.18 8.89 7.80
CA ALA A 17 12.81 7.50 8.10
C ALA A 17 13.64 6.49 7.30
N ALA A 18 14.02 6.83 6.06
CA ALA A 18 14.89 6.02 5.22
C ALA A 18 16.31 5.93 5.81
N ALA A 19 16.88 7.06 6.23
CA ALA A 19 18.19 7.09 6.91
C ALA A 19 18.19 6.28 8.21
N GLU A 20 17.14 6.44 9.04
CA GLU A 20 16.97 5.67 10.28
C GLU A 20 16.82 4.17 10.03
N ALA A 21 16.29 3.77 8.87
CA ALA A 21 16.21 2.38 8.43
C ALA A 21 17.51 1.85 7.78
N GLY A 22 18.56 2.67 7.67
CA GLY A 22 19.86 2.29 7.11
C GLY A 22 19.92 2.30 5.58
N LEU A 23 18.99 2.99 4.90
CA LEU A 23 19.01 3.12 3.44
C LEU A 23 19.98 4.20 2.97
N ASP A 24 20.57 4.00 1.79
CA ASP A 24 21.28 5.04 1.05
C ASP A 24 20.27 6.06 0.51
N VAL A 25 20.25 7.25 1.13
CA VAL A 25 19.28 8.30 0.85
C VAL A 25 19.52 8.95 -0.52
N GLU A 26 20.78 9.08 -0.97
CA GLU A 26 21.08 9.70 -2.26
C GLU A 26 20.71 8.77 -3.41
N ARG A 27 20.97 7.47 -3.25
CA ARG A 27 20.45 6.47 -4.16
C ARG A 27 18.92 6.43 -4.16
N LEU A 28 18.28 6.46 -2.99
CA LEU A 28 16.81 6.47 -2.89
C LEU A 28 16.18 7.61 -3.68
N LYS A 29 16.72 8.84 -3.57
CA LYS A 29 16.22 10.00 -4.33
C LYS A 29 16.29 9.78 -5.84
N THR A 30 17.37 9.17 -6.32
CA THR A 30 17.53 8.85 -7.74
C THR A 30 16.56 7.75 -8.18
N ASP A 31 16.46 6.68 -7.39
CA ASP A 31 15.59 5.54 -7.68
C ASP A 31 14.11 5.95 -7.69
N MET A 32 13.69 6.89 -6.82
CA MET A 32 12.33 7.43 -6.77
C MET A 32 11.85 8.03 -8.11
N GLU A 33 12.77 8.50 -8.96
CA GLU A 33 12.42 9.07 -10.27
C GLU A 33 12.23 8.03 -11.38
N SER A 34 12.51 6.76 -11.09
CA SER A 34 12.44 5.66 -12.04
C SER A 34 11.07 5.59 -12.74
N PRO A 35 11.03 5.47 -14.08
CA PRO A 35 9.80 5.24 -14.84
C PRO A 35 9.05 3.97 -14.39
N GLU A 36 9.76 2.97 -13.89
CA GLU A 36 9.18 1.71 -13.42
C GLU A 36 8.32 1.93 -12.16
N ILE A 37 8.78 2.77 -11.23
CA ILE A 37 8.03 3.13 -10.01
C ILE A 37 6.77 3.91 -10.40
N LYS A 38 6.89 4.89 -11.31
CA LYS A 38 5.75 5.64 -11.85
C LYS A 38 4.73 4.70 -12.52
N ALA A 39 5.20 3.73 -13.31
CA ALA A 39 4.35 2.73 -13.93
C ALA A 39 3.66 1.82 -12.91
N SER A 40 4.34 1.42 -11.83
CA SER A 40 3.74 0.61 -10.77
C SER A 40 2.63 1.35 -10.03
N ILE A 41 2.82 2.64 -9.74
CA ILE A 41 1.78 3.49 -9.15
C ILE A 41 0.58 3.58 -10.10
N GLY A 42 0.82 3.78 -11.40
CA GLY A 42 -0.22 3.80 -12.42
C GLY A 42 -1.04 2.51 -12.49
N ARG A 43 -0.38 1.34 -12.47
CA ARG A 43 -1.06 0.04 -12.44
C ARG A 43 -1.93 -0.14 -11.18
N ASN A 44 -1.43 0.28 -10.02
CA ASN A 44 -2.20 0.20 -8.78
C ASN A 44 -3.46 1.08 -8.82
N LEU A 45 -3.37 2.29 -9.41
CA LEU A 45 -4.53 3.17 -9.59
C LEU A 45 -5.56 2.57 -10.56
N GLN A 46 -5.11 1.97 -11.67
CA GLN A 46 -6.00 1.27 -12.61
C GLN A 46 -6.68 0.08 -11.97
N LEU A 47 -5.96 -0.70 -11.17
CA LEU A 47 -6.53 -1.82 -10.42
C LEU A 47 -7.58 -1.34 -9.41
N ALA A 48 -7.31 -0.27 -8.67
CA ALA A 48 -8.27 0.31 -7.74
C ALA A 48 -9.57 0.75 -8.45
N GLN A 49 -9.45 1.38 -9.63
CA GLN A 49 -10.61 1.74 -10.46
C GLN A 49 -11.40 0.51 -10.93
N ALA A 50 -10.71 -0.51 -11.44
CA ALA A 50 -11.33 -1.74 -11.91
C ALA A 50 -12.09 -2.50 -10.79
N LEU A 51 -11.61 -2.39 -9.55
CA LEU A 51 -12.21 -2.98 -8.36
C LEU A 51 -13.18 -2.03 -7.63
N ASN A 52 -13.44 -0.82 -8.17
CA ASN A 52 -14.26 0.22 -7.55
C ASN A 52 -13.82 0.61 -6.12
N ILE A 53 -12.52 0.59 -5.86
CA ILE A 53 -11.89 1.03 -4.62
C ILE A 53 -11.58 2.53 -4.74
N ASN A 54 -12.44 3.35 -4.14
CA ASN A 54 -12.38 4.82 -4.25
C ASN A 54 -11.64 5.50 -3.09
N GLY A 55 -11.09 4.73 -2.15
CA GLY A 55 -10.38 5.23 -0.98
C GLY A 55 -9.49 4.17 -0.35
N THR A 56 -8.60 4.59 0.54
CA THR A 56 -7.70 3.69 1.28
C THR A 56 -8.01 3.73 2.78
N PRO A 57 -7.86 2.62 3.52
CA PRO A 57 -7.42 1.29 3.03
C PRO A 57 -8.53 0.54 2.26
N GLY A 58 -8.12 -0.48 1.49
CA GLY A 58 -9.00 -1.44 0.81
C GLY A 58 -8.26 -2.77 0.67
N PHE A 59 -8.99 -3.88 0.77
CA PHE A 59 -8.41 -5.23 0.80
C PHE A 59 -9.13 -6.16 -0.19
N VAL A 60 -8.42 -7.17 -0.69
CA VAL A 60 -8.96 -8.20 -1.59
C VAL A 60 -8.54 -9.57 -1.06
N ALA A 61 -9.48 -10.49 -0.91
CA ALA A 61 -9.25 -11.88 -0.52
C ALA A 61 -10.07 -12.80 -1.42
N GLY A 62 -9.42 -13.53 -2.33
CA GLY A 62 -10.10 -14.30 -3.37
C GLY A 62 -10.98 -13.38 -4.23
N LYS A 63 -12.29 -13.68 -4.30
CA LYS A 63 -13.28 -12.85 -5.00
C LYS A 63 -13.89 -11.75 -4.13
N GLN A 64 -13.55 -11.70 -2.85
CA GLN A 64 -14.09 -10.71 -1.92
C GLN A 64 -13.26 -9.42 -1.97
N ILE A 65 -13.96 -8.30 -2.06
CA ILE A 65 -13.39 -6.95 -2.01
C ILE A 65 -13.95 -6.26 -0.77
N LEU A 66 -13.06 -5.84 0.13
CA LEU A 66 -13.39 -5.17 1.39
C LEU A 66 -12.98 -3.70 1.29
N HIS A 67 -13.95 -2.81 1.37
CA HIS A 67 -13.73 -1.37 1.23
C HIS A 67 -13.55 -0.71 2.60
N GLY A 68 -12.56 0.16 2.71
CA GLY A 68 -12.30 0.92 3.94
C GLY A 68 -11.56 0.12 5.00
N ALA A 69 -11.48 0.72 6.19
CA ALA A 69 -10.86 0.06 7.34
C ALA A 69 -11.68 -1.17 7.75
N THR A 70 -11.02 -2.30 7.90
CA THR A 70 -11.62 -3.59 8.25
C THR A 70 -10.90 -4.17 9.46
N ASP A 71 -11.64 -4.73 10.41
CA ASP A 71 -11.07 -5.39 11.58
C ASP A 71 -10.43 -6.75 11.23
N LEU A 72 -9.62 -7.25 12.15
CA LEU A 72 -8.89 -8.50 11.96
C LEU A 72 -9.82 -9.72 11.80
N ALA A 73 -10.93 -9.77 12.53
CA ALA A 73 -11.83 -10.92 12.50
C ALA A 73 -12.50 -11.05 11.11
N THR A 74 -12.94 -9.92 10.55
CA THR A 74 -13.51 -9.86 9.21
C THR A 74 -12.47 -10.24 8.14
N LEU A 75 -11.22 -9.76 8.27
CA LEU A 75 -10.14 -10.17 7.37
C LEU A 75 -9.87 -11.69 7.43
N MET A 76 -9.85 -12.27 8.62
CA MET A 76 -9.65 -13.72 8.80
C MET A 76 -10.77 -14.53 8.15
N GLN A 77 -12.03 -14.08 8.29
CA GLN A 77 -13.18 -14.72 7.66
C GLN A 77 -13.11 -14.64 6.13
N ALA A 78 -12.71 -13.49 5.58
CA ALA A 78 -12.57 -13.32 4.13
C ALA A 78 -11.50 -14.26 3.54
N ILE A 79 -10.37 -14.43 4.25
CA ILE A 79 -9.32 -15.38 3.87
C ILE A 79 -9.84 -16.83 3.94
N GLU A 80 -10.56 -17.19 5.00
CA GLU A 80 -11.11 -18.54 5.13
C GLU A 80 -12.12 -18.86 4.01
N GLN A 81 -12.96 -17.90 3.66
CA GLN A 81 -13.91 -18.06 2.56
C GLN A 81 -13.19 -18.18 1.21
N ALA A 82 -12.17 -17.36 0.96
CA ALA A 82 -11.38 -17.42 -0.27
C ALA A 82 -10.73 -18.81 -0.47
N ARG A 83 -10.24 -19.45 0.60
CA ARG A 83 -9.65 -20.80 0.56
C ARG A 83 -10.66 -21.92 0.30
N LYS A 84 -11.95 -21.71 0.59
CA LYS A 84 -13.02 -22.70 0.34
C LYS A 84 -13.51 -22.66 -1.11
N GLU A 85 -13.24 -21.58 -1.82
CA GLU A 85 -13.66 -21.34 -3.21
C GLU A 85 -12.61 -21.77 -4.25
N GLU A 86 -11.44 -22.27 -3.80
CA GLU A 86 -10.43 -22.98 -4.61
C GLU A 86 -10.85 -24.44 -4.86
#